data_AF-A0A1G8N6V2-F1
#
_entry.id   AF-A0A1G8N6V2-F1
#
_cell.length_a   1.000
_cell.length_b   1.000
_cell.length_c   1.000
_cell.angle_alpha   90.00
_cell.angle_beta   90.00
_cell.angle_gamma   90.00
#
_symmetry.space_group_name_H-M   'P 1'
#
loop_
_entity.id
_entity.type
_entity.pdbx_description
1 polymer ?
#
loop_
_entity_poly.entity_id
_entity_poly.type
_entity_poly.pdbx_seq_one_letter_code
_entity_poly.pdbx_strand_id
1 'polypeptide(L)'
;MEDTGNGDSLSLRVGGLSREELLSALDSADVLRNAHAEVLFENAAFDDRTGQDVVIVERTVADLGLSGGAVLSEIFSAALKQGLLLCPPDMGPYLRLALQTQTAALDSLMSSGRAPRGAVTVASLPLSDDDEYPKGFYLRVVDGRLWLRGYRCDDQHVWSPEDRFAFRLPDSTGGNGDVVGRDSTTPGVEKP
;
A
#
# COMPACT_ATOMS: atom_id res chain seq x y z
N MET A 1 6.05 27.82 -12.03
CA MET A 1 6.13 26.44 -12.56
C MET A 1 6.07 25.54 -11.34
N GLU A 2 4.86 25.33 -10.84
CA GLU A 2 4.60 24.37 -9.78
C GLU A 2 4.15 23.10 -10.51
N ASP A 3 5.11 22.22 -10.78
CA ASP A 3 4.80 20.85 -11.16
C ASP A 3 4.32 20.17 -9.88
N THR A 4 3.03 20.33 -9.56
CA THR A 4 2.35 19.48 -8.60
C THR A 4 2.40 18.10 -9.22
N GLY A 5 3.46 17.35 -8.90
CA GLY A 5 3.58 15.94 -9.23
C GLY A 5 2.33 15.25 -8.73
N ASN A 6 1.38 15.07 -9.64
CA ASN A 6 0.11 14.40 -9.40
C ASN A 6 0.50 12.95 -9.12
N GLY A 7 0.75 12.65 -7.85
CA GLY A 7 1.16 11.34 -7.40
C GLY A 7 0.07 10.38 -7.81
N ASP A 8 0.36 9.57 -8.83
CA ASP A 8 -0.65 8.74 -9.44
C ASP A 8 -1.23 7.78 -8.39
N SER A 9 -2.52 7.89 -8.17
CA SER A 9 -3.22 7.27 -7.05
C SER A 9 -4.39 6.46 -7.55
N LEU A 10 -4.44 5.19 -7.19
CA LEU A 10 -5.48 4.24 -7.57
C LEU A 10 -6.49 4.08 -6.44
N SER A 11 -7.73 4.50 -6.67
CA SER A 11 -8.85 4.19 -5.78
C SER A 11 -9.32 2.75 -6.00
N LEU A 12 -9.28 1.92 -4.97
CA LEU A 12 -9.84 0.57 -5.01
C LEU A 12 -10.58 0.22 -3.72
N ARG A 13 -11.58 -0.65 -3.86
CA ARG A 13 -12.32 -1.20 -2.74
C ARG A 13 -11.60 -2.44 -2.23
N VAL A 14 -11.18 -2.43 -0.97
CA VAL A 14 -10.51 -3.54 -0.29
C VAL A 14 -11.45 -4.10 0.78
N GLY A 15 -11.66 -5.41 0.76
CA GLY A 15 -12.64 -6.09 1.61
C GLY A 15 -14.02 -6.18 0.94
N GLY A 16 -14.94 -6.89 1.59
CA GLY A 16 -16.30 -7.13 1.13
C GLY A 16 -16.49 -8.42 0.31
N LEU A 17 -15.39 -9.12 -0.01
CA LEU A 17 -15.44 -10.48 -0.56
C LEU A 17 -14.99 -11.47 0.51
N SER A 18 -15.65 -12.62 0.55
CA SER A 18 -15.17 -13.77 1.30
C SER A 18 -13.86 -14.29 0.70
N ARG A 19 -13.10 -15.05 1.50
CA ARG A 19 -11.87 -15.71 1.06
C ARG A 19 -12.07 -16.53 -0.22
N GLU A 20 -13.17 -17.28 -0.29
CA GLU A 20 -13.51 -18.12 -1.45
C GLU A 20 -13.80 -17.28 -2.70
N GLU A 21 -14.58 -16.20 -2.56
CA GLU A 21 -14.85 -15.28 -3.68
C GLU A 21 -13.58 -14.59 -4.16
N LEU A 22 -12.70 -14.20 -3.25
CA LEU A 22 -11.42 -13.58 -3.57
C LEU A 22 -10.50 -14.54 -4.34
N LEU A 23 -10.42 -15.80 -3.90
CA LEU A 23 -9.66 -16.84 -4.59
C LEU A 23 -10.25 -17.14 -5.97
N SER A 24 -11.58 -17.22 -6.08
CA SER A 24 -12.29 -17.43 -7.34
C SER A 24 -12.08 -16.29 -8.33
N ALA A 25 -12.09 -15.04 -7.84
CA ALA A 25 -11.78 -13.87 -8.67
C ALA A 25 -10.33 -13.89 -9.18
N LEU A 26 -9.37 -14.30 -8.34
CA LEU A 26 -7.97 -14.44 -8.75
C LEU A 26 -7.77 -15.54 -9.79
N ASP A 27 -8.48 -16.66 -9.65
CA ASP A 27 -8.44 -17.77 -10.60
C ASP A 27 -9.05 -17.36 -11.95
N SER A 28 -10.20 -16.69 -11.93
CA SER A 28 -10.85 -16.10 -13.12
C SER A 28 -9.97 -15.07 -13.82
N ALA A 29 -9.06 -14.45 -13.06
CA ALA A 29 -8.07 -13.49 -13.51
C ALA A 29 -6.76 -14.13 -14.02
N ASP A 30 -6.64 -15.46 -14.05
CA ASP A 30 -5.39 -16.18 -14.39
C ASP A 30 -4.19 -15.74 -13.52
N VAL A 31 -4.47 -15.38 -12.25
CA VAL A 31 -3.43 -14.97 -11.30
C VAL A 31 -2.81 -16.19 -10.64
N LEU A 32 -1.52 -16.40 -10.92
CA LEU A 32 -0.71 -17.44 -10.31
C LEU A 32 -0.28 -17.06 -8.89
N ARG A 33 -0.38 -18.03 -7.98
CA ARG A 33 -0.01 -17.91 -6.56
C ARG A 33 1.11 -18.90 -6.22
N ASN A 34 1.93 -18.56 -5.22
CA ASN A 34 2.90 -19.51 -4.66
C ASN A 34 2.39 -20.08 -3.33
N ALA A 35 3.02 -21.16 -2.84
CA ALA A 35 2.68 -21.78 -1.56
C ALA A 35 2.66 -20.77 -0.39
N HIS A 36 3.56 -19.78 -0.39
CA HIS A 36 3.55 -18.73 0.64
C HIS A 36 2.33 -17.81 0.56
N ALA A 37 1.86 -17.48 -0.64
CA ALA A 37 0.61 -16.74 -0.80
C ALA A 37 -0.57 -17.55 -0.26
N GLU A 38 -0.60 -18.86 -0.51
CA GLU A 38 -1.65 -19.74 0.03
C GLU A 38 -1.65 -19.78 1.56
N VAL A 39 -0.47 -19.88 2.19
CA VAL A 39 -0.33 -19.81 3.65
C VAL A 39 -0.84 -18.48 4.22
N LEU A 40 -0.65 -17.37 3.51
CA LEU A 40 -1.21 -16.07 3.91
C LEU A 40 -2.75 -16.11 3.85
N PHE A 41 -3.33 -16.66 2.78
CA PHE A 41 -4.79 -16.80 2.65
C PHE A 41 -5.43 -17.69 3.72
N GLU A 42 -4.67 -18.58 4.35
CA GLU A 42 -5.17 -19.40 5.46
C GLU A 42 -5.44 -18.56 6.74
N ASN A 43 -4.85 -17.37 6.83
CA ASN A 43 -4.97 -16.49 7.99
C ASN A 43 -6.38 -15.91 8.16
N ALA A 44 -6.83 -15.77 9.41
CA ALA A 44 -8.13 -15.17 9.74
C ALA A 44 -8.24 -13.67 9.36
N ALA A 45 -7.13 -12.99 9.05
CA ALA A 45 -7.13 -11.63 8.54
C ALA A 45 -7.86 -11.47 7.18
N PHE A 46 -8.14 -12.57 6.49
CA PHE A 46 -8.89 -12.63 5.23
C PHE A 46 -10.37 -12.91 5.42
N ASP A 47 -10.83 -13.12 6.66
CA ASP A 47 -12.23 -13.43 6.95
C ASP A 47 -13.04 -12.14 7.20
N ASP A 48 -14.21 -12.07 6.57
CA ASP A 48 -15.31 -11.13 6.86
C ASP A 48 -14.87 -9.66 7.08
N ARG A 49 -14.05 -9.15 6.17
CA ARG A 49 -13.62 -7.75 6.18
C ARG A 49 -14.67 -6.87 5.53
N THR A 50 -15.18 -5.89 6.26
CA THR A 50 -16.01 -4.83 5.69
C THR A 50 -15.25 -4.12 4.57
N GLY A 51 -15.85 -4.06 3.38
CA GLY A 51 -15.27 -3.37 2.24
C GLY A 51 -15.09 -1.88 2.51
N GLN A 52 -13.87 -1.39 2.34
CA GLN A 52 -13.50 0.01 2.47
C GLN A 52 -12.86 0.50 1.18
N ASP A 53 -13.24 1.69 0.76
CA ASP A 53 -12.61 2.38 -0.37
C ASP A 53 -11.31 3.02 0.12
N VAL A 54 -10.20 2.62 -0.50
CA VAL A 54 -8.86 3.08 -0.15
C VAL A 54 -8.16 3.58 -1.40
N VAL A 55 -7.39 4.65 -1.22
CA VAL A 55 -6.60 5.25 -2.30
C VAL A 55 -5.17 4.78 -2.15
N ILE A 56 -4.64 4.11 -3.17
CA ILE A 56 -3.30 3.51 -3.16
C ILE A 56 -2.36 4.33 -4.00
N VAL A 57 -1.16 4.56 -3.48
CA VAL A 57 -0.08 5.23 -4.18
C VAL A 57 1.14 4.32 -4.19
N GLU A 58 1.86 4.32 -5.31
CA GLU A 58 3.15 3.64 -5.41
C GLU A 58 4.28 4.64 -5.11
N ARG A 59 5.23 4.21 -4.28
CA ARG A 59 6.46 4.95 -4.02
C ARG A 59 7.66 4.01 -4.07
N THR A 60 8.74 4.48 -4.70
CA THR A 60 10.01 3.77 -4.60
C THR A 60 10.66 4.05 -3.25
N VAL A 61 11.58 3.19 -2.82
CA VAL A 61 12.38 3.43 -1.61
C VAL A 61 13.16 4.75 -1.74
N ALA A 62 13.65 5.09 -2.95
CA ALA A 62 14.25 6.39 -3.23
C ALA A 62 13.29 7.58 -3.07
N ASP A 63 12.02 7.47 -3.52
CA ASP A 63 11.00 8.51 -3.33
C ASP A 63 10.70 8.77 -1.85
N LEU A 64 10.86 7.76 -1.00
CA LEU A 64 10.71 7.90 0.45
C LEU A 64 11.90 8.65 1.10
N GLY A 65 12.90 9.04 0.30
CA GLY A 65 14.13 9.68 0.76
C GLY A 65 15.25 8.69 1.11
N LEU A 66 15.07 7.40 0.82
CA LEU A 66 15.99 6.32 1.16
C LEU A 66 16.79 5.90 -0.08
N SER A 67 17.59 6.81 -0.63
CA SER A 67 18.36 6.60 -1.86
C SER A 67 19.46 5.53 -1.77
N GLY A 68 19.84 5.13 -0.55
CA GLY A 68 20.80 4.04 -0.29
C GLY A 68 20.19 2.65 -0.16
N GLY A 69 18.87 2.53 -0.27
CA GLY A 69 18.14 1.35 0.19
C GLY A 69 17.95 1.33 1.70
N ALA A 70 17.00 0.54 2.17
CA ALA A 70 16.61 0.51 3.58
C ALA A 70 15.89 -0.79 3.96
N VAL A 71 15.81 -1.07 5.25
CA VAL A 71 15.02 -2.19 5.76
C VAL A 71 13.53 -1.86 5.81
N LEU A 72 12.68 -2.88 5.87
CA LEU A 72 11.22 -2.74 5.83
C LEU A 72 10.69 -1.75 6.91
N SER A 73 11.23 -1.83 8.11
CA SER A 73 10.88 -0.97 9.25
C SER A 73 11.19 0.51 9.00
N GLU A 74 12.29 0.81 8.31
CA GLU A 74 12.68 2.17 7.95
C GLU A 74 11.81 2.72 6.82
N ILE A 75 11.49 1.87 5.83
CA ILE A 75 10.59 2.20 4.72
C ILE A 75 9.20 2.57 5.26
N PHE A 76 8.68 1.75 6.18
CA PHE A 76 7.39 2.02 6.83
C PHE A 76 7.43 3.31 7.65
N SER A 77 8.50 3.53 8.41
CA SER A 77 8.68 4.75 9.19
C SER A 77 8.78 6.00 8.31
N ALA A 78 9.49 5.92 7.18
CA ALA A 78 9.62 7.02 6.22
C ALA A 78 8.27 7.34 5.56
N ALA A 79 7.53 6.32 5.13
CA ALA A 79 6.20 6.48 4.56
C ALA A 79 5.23 7.15 5.54
N LEU A 80 5.19 6.69 6.80
CA LEU A 80 4.37 7.27 7.85
C LEU A 80 4.72 8.75 8.12
N LYS A 81 6.01 9.10 8.11
CA LYS A 81 6.48 10.50 8.26
C LYS A 81 6.03 11.39 7.11
N GLN A 82 5.86 10.83 5.91
CA GLN A 82 5.33 11.54 4.75
C GLN A 82 3.78 11.58 4.72
N GLY A 83 3.12 11.07 5.76
CA GLY A 83 1.65 11.03 5.84
C GLY A 83 1.02 9.88 5.05
N LEU A 84 1.81 8.92 4.56
CA LEU A 84 1.30 7.69 3.96
C LEU A 84 0.93 6.70 5.07
N LEU A 85 -0.03 5.82 4.80
CA LEU A 85 -0.45 4.78 5.74
C LEU A 85 -0.09 3.39 5.19
N LEU A 86 0.11 2.45 6.10
CA LEU A 86 0.35 1.04 5.76
C LEU A 86 -0.94 0.37 5.32
N CYS A 87 -0.81 -0.50 4.34
CA CYS A 87 -1.88 -1.29 3.76
C CYS A 87 -2.26 -2.44 4.69
N PRO A 88 -3.52 -2.88 4.68
CA PRO A 88 -3.89 -4.10 5.34
C PRO A 88 -3.38 -5.32 4.54
N PRO A 89 -3.14 -6.45 5.21
CA PRO A 89 -2.47 -7.63 4.62
C PRO A 89 -3.29 -8.31 3.51
N ASP A 90 -4.61 -8.17 3.56
CA ASP A 90 -5.55 -8.62 2.52
C ASP A 90 -5.50 -7.76 1.25
N MET A 91 -4.82 -6.61 1.25
CA MET A 91 -4.80 -5.72 0.10
C MET A 91 -4.16 -6.33 -1.16
N GLY A 92 -3.16 -7.18 -1.00
CA GLY A 92 -2.42 -7.76 -2.13
C GLY A 92 -3.30 -8.35 -3.25
N PRO A 93 -4.24 -9.26 -2.94
CA PRO A 93 -5.16 -9.80 -3.94
C PRO A 93 -6.11 -8.77 -4.54
N TYR A 94 -6.68 -7.84 -3.75
CA TYR A 94 -7.56 -6.79 -4.30
C TYR A 94 -6.80 -5.85 -5.23
N LEU A 95 -5.59 -5.44 -4.84
CA LEU A 95 -4.70 -4.65 -5.68
C LEU A 95 -4.39 -5.39 -6.98
N ARG A 96 -4.19 -6.71 -6.93
CA ARG A 96 -3.89 -7.51 -8.12
C ARG A 96 -5.05 -7.52 -9.12
N LEU A 97 -6.27 -7.73 -8.63
CA LEU A 97 -7.49 -7.72 -9.41
C LEU A 97 -7.76 -6.33 -10.00
N ALA A 98 -7.55 -5.28 -9.21
CA ALA A 98 -7.71 -3.90 -9.64
C ALA A 98 -6.72 -3.54 -10.76
N LEU A 99 -5.44 -3.91 -10.63
CA LEU A 99 -4.41 -3.63 -11.63
C LEU A 99 -4.65 -4.37 -12.96
N GLN A 100 -5.28 -5.55 -12.93
CA GLN A 100 -5.67 -6.24 -14.17
C GLN A 100 -6.87 -5.56 -14.83
N THR A 101 -7.92 -5.29 -14.05
CA THR A 101 -9.19 -4.78 -14.57
C THR A 101 -9.06 -3.33 -15.06
N GLN A 102 -8.31 -2.50 -14.33
CA GLN A 102 -8.17 -1.07 -14.58
C GLN A 102 -6.97 -0.74 -15.47
N THR A 103 -6.77 -1.49 -16.55
CA THR A 103 -5.69 -1.30 -17.55
C THR A 103 -5.58 0.17 -18.06
N ALA A 104 -6.62 1.00 -17.93
CA ALA A 104 -6.58 2.42 -18.26
C ALA A 104 -6.07 3.34 -17.12
N ALA A 105 -6.38 3.06 -15.84
CA ALA A 105 -5.78 3.78 -14.70
C ALA A 105 -4.31 3.39 -14.50
N LEU A 106 -4.00 2.16 -14.94
CA LEU A 106 -2.66 1.62 -15.05
C LEU A 106 -1.74 2.49 -15.93
N ASP A 107 -2.24 3.12 -16.99
CA ASP A 107 -1.42 3.95 -17.89
C ASP A 107 -0.94 5.24 -17.20
N SER A 108 -1.75 5.80 -16.30
CA SER A 108 -1.36 6.99 -15.52
C SER A 108 -0.41 6.62 -14.38
N LEU A 109 -0.66 5.50 -13.67
CA LEU A 109 0.23 4.98 -12.61
C LEU A 109 1.55 4.48 -13.20
N MET A 110 1.49 4.04 -14.45
CA MET A 110 2.60 3.65 -15.29
C MET A 110 2.91 4.71 -16.35
N SER A 111 2.97 5.99 -16.01
CA SER A 111 3.50 7.05 -16.90
C SER A 111 4.95 6.82 -17.40
N SER A 112 5.53 5.64 -17.14
CA SER A 112 6.70 5.07 -17.83
C SER A 112 6.34 4.17 -19.04
N GLY A 113 5.07 4.05 -19.43
CA GLY A 113 4.58 3.29 -20.59
C GLY A 113 4.92 1.79 -20.58
N ARG A 114 5.14 1.20 -19.40
CA ARG A 114 5.67 -0.15 -19.29
C ARG A 114 5.09 -0.85 -18.07
N ALA A 115 4.40 -1.97 -18.30
CA ALA A 115 4.07 -2.96 -17.26
C ALA A 115 5.21 -3.07 -16.25
N PRO A 116 4.97 -3.14 -14.92
CA PRO A 116 6.04 -3.08 -13.94
C PRO A 116 7.01 -4.20 -14.28
N ARG A 117 8.18 -3.82 -14.79
CA ARG A 117 9.27 -4.77 -15.03
C ARG A 117 9.79 -5.32 -13.70
N GLY A 118 9.47 -4.65 -12.60
CA GLY A 118 9.79 -5.02 -11.22
C GLY A 118 8.61 -5.63 -10.47
N ALA A 119 8.91 -6.13 -9.27
CA ALA A 119 7.89 -6.51 -8.31
C ALA A 119 7.33 -5.25 -7.61
N VAL A 120 6.03 -5.25 -7.33
CA VAL A 120 5.40 -4.23 -6.46
C VAL A 120 5.08 -4.90 -5.13
N THR A 121 5.74 -4.46 -4.07
CA THR A 121 5.54 -4.99 -2.72
C THR A 121 4.40 -4.23 -2.04
N VAL A 122 3.46 -4.96 -1.43
CA VAL A 122 2.40 -4.33 -0.64
C VAL A 122 2.98 -3.95 0.71
N ALA A 123 2.95 -2.66 1.06
CA ALA A 123 3.43 -2.18 2.35
C ALA A 123 2.42 -2.51 3.46
N SER A 124 2.29 -3.79 3.78
CA SER A 124 1.43 -4.29 4.86
C SER A 124 2.20 -4.62 6.12
N LEU A 125 1.55 -4.45 7.27
CA LEU A 125 2.08 -5.01 8.52
C LEU A 125 2.13 -6.54 8.42
N PRO A 126 3.19 -7.17 8.94
CA PRO A 126 3.30 -8.62 8.97
C PRO A 126 2.16 -9.22 9.79
N LEU A 127 1.60 -10.33 9.30
CA LEU A 127 0.54 -11.08 9.99
C LEU A 127 1.06 -11.88 11.19
N SER A 128 2.37 -12.09 11.25
CA SER A 128 3.04 -12.81 12.34
C SER A 128 4.46 -12.28 12.50
N ASP A 129 4.93 -12.19 13.74
CA ASP A 129 6.31 -11.88 14.06
C ASP A 129 7.27 -13.03 13.70
N ASP A 130 6.75 -14.22 13.40
CA ASP A 130 7.56 -15.39 13.00
C ASP A 130 8.22 -15.16 11.63
N ASP A 131 9.53 -15.38 11.53
CA ASP A 131 10.33 -15.18 10.31
C ASP A 131 10.14 -16.31 9.28
N GLU A 132 9.71 -17.49 9.72
CA GLU A 132 9.29 -18.57 8.84
C GLU A 132 7.87 -18.34 8.30
N TYR A 133 7.12 -17.41 8.88
CA TYR A 133 5.82 -17.00 8.36
C TYR A 133 5.98 -15.92 7.28
N PRO A 134 5.27 -16.04 6.14
CA PRO A 134 5.30 -15.00 5.12
C PRO A 134 4.86 -13.64 5.70
N LYS A 135 5.64 -12.59 5.43
CA LYS A 135 5.44 -11.25 6.01
C LYS A 135 4.46 -10.41 5.18
N GLY A 136 4.29 -10.69 3.90
CA GLY A 136 3.39 -9.94 3.03
C GLY A 136 3.34 -10.46 1.60
N PHE A 137 2.67 -9.70 0.73
CA PHE A 137 2.53 -10.00 -0.69
C PHE A 137 3.34 -9.05 -1.56
N TYR A 138 3.84 -9.58 -2.67
CA TYR A 138 4.32 -8.81 -3.79
C TYR A 138 3.69 -9.28 -5.10
N LEU A 139 3.44 -8.33 -5.98
CA LEU A 139 2.85 -8.53 -7.29
C LEU A 139 3.97 -8.53 -8.31
N ARG A 140 3.95 -9.48 -9.25
CA ARG A 140 4.91 -9.52 -10.35
C ARG A 140 4.23 -9.95 -11.64
N VAL A 141 4.77 -9.51 -12.76
CA VAL A 141 4.42 -10.05 -14.08
C VAL A 141 5.64 -10.80 -14.59
N VAL A 142 5.48 -12.09 -14.88
CA VAL A 142 6.55 -12.93 -15.42
C VAL A 142 6.02 -13.60 -16.66
N ASP A 143 6.66 -13.34 -17.80
CA ASP A 143 6.27 -13.91 -19.10
C ASP A 143 4.80 -13.62 -19.48
N GLY A 144 4.34 -12.40 -19.23
CA GLY A 144 2.94 -12.00 -19.45
C GLY A 144 1.94 -12.59 -18.45
N ARG A 145 2.36 -13.50 -17.57
CA ARG A 145 1.50 -14.08 -16.53
C ARG A 145 1.48 -13.24 -15.28
N LEU A 146 0.30 -13.18 -14.67
CA LEU A 146 0.07 -12.40 -13.48
C LEU A 146 0.41 -13.22 -12.23
N TRP A 147 1.34 -12.74 -11.39
CA TRP A 147 1.70 -13.43 -10.16
C TRP A 147 1.37 -12.59 -8.92
N LEU A 148 0.80 -13.25 -7.91
CA LEU A 148 0.64 -12.77 -6.55
C LEU A 148 1.41 -13.70 -5.63
N ARG A 149 2.55 -13.25 -5.11
CA ARG A 149 3.46 -14.10 -4.33
C ARG A 149 3.60 -13.60 -2.91
N GLY A 150 3.58 -14.52 -1.95
CA GLY A 150 4.01 -14.25 -0.59
C GLY A 150 5.54 -14.20 -0.53
N TYR A 151 6.09 -13.27 0.25
CA TYR A 151 7.51 -13.20 0.54
C TYR A 151 7.80 -13.41 2.03
N ARG A 152 9.00 -13.92 2.31
CA ARG A 152 9.61 -13.98 3.63
C ARG A 152 10.81 -13.06 3.62
N CYS A 153 10.95 -12.30 4.68
CA CYS A 153 11.95 -11.26 4.82
C CYS A 153 12.25 -11.16 6.30
N ASP A 154 13.52 -11.29 6.66
CA ASP A 154 14.01 -10.95 7.98
C ASP A 154 14.17 -9.42 8.10
N ASP A 155 14.26 -8.91 9.33
CA ASP A 155 14.37 -7.47 9.59
C ASP A 155 15.68 -6.84 9.06
N GLN A 156 16.66 -7.64 8.62
CA GLN A 156 17.92 -7.14 8.07
C GLN A 156 17.93 -7.06 6.54
N HIS A 157 16.87 -7.52 5.88
CA HIS A 157 16.79 -7.46 4.43
C HIS A 157 16.71 -6.00 3.95
N VAL A 158 17.73 -5.58 3.20
CA VAL A 158 17.80 -4.24 2.62
C VAL A 158 17.14 -4.25 1.25
N TRP A 159 16.07 -3.46 1.12
CA TRP A 159 15.43 -3.19 -0.17
C TRP A 159 16.21 -2.14 -0.94
N SER A 160 16.30 -2.32 -2.24
CA SER A 160 17.01 -1.42 -3.14
C SER A 160 16.23 -0.11 -3.31
N PRO A 161 16.91 1.02 -3.62
CA PRO A 161 16.25 2.30 -3.85
C PRO A 161 15.20 2.26 -4.98
N GLU A 162 15.35 1.35 -5.94
CA GLU A 162 14.42 1.14 -7.06
C GLU A 162 13.22 0.22 -6.74
N ASP A 163 13.22 -0.43 -5.57
CA ASP A 163 12.10 -1.28 -5.16
C ASP A 163 10.85 -0.44 -4.91
N ARG A 164 9.72 -0.97 -5.37
CA ARG A 164 8.43 -0.28 -5.38
C ARG A 164 7.52 -0.82 -4.30
N PHE A 165 6.95 0.10 -3.53
CA PHE A 165 6.00 -0.20 -2.46
C PHE A 165 4.67 0.49 -2.72
N ALA A 166 3.59 -0.28 -2.54
CA ALA A 166 2.23 0.23 -2.54
C ALA A 166 1.84 0.64 -1.12
N PHE A 167 1.50 1.91 -0.93
CA PHE A 167 1.00 2.50 0.31
C PHE A 167 -0.42 2.99 0.14
N ARG A 168 -1.17 3.17 1.23
CA ARG A 168 -2.47 3.83 1.17
C ARG A 168 -2.35 5.30 1.59
N LEU A 169 -3.08 6.17 0.92
CA LEU A 169 -3.27 7.54 1.39
C LEU A 169 -4.29 7.55 2.55
N PRO A 170 -4.14 8.47 3.51
CA PRO A 170 -5.20 8.76 4.45
C PRO A 170 -6.43 9.20 3.67
N ASP A 171 -7.61 8.75 4.10
CA ASP A 171 -8.83 9.33 3.58
C ASP A 171 -8.76 10.84 3.83
N SER A 172 -9.11 11.63 2.82
CA SER A 172 -9.04 13.10 2.94
C SER A 172 -10.07 13.66 3.95
N THR A 173 -10.67 12.82 4.80
CA THR A 173 -11.70 13.15 5.77
C THR A 173 -11.11 13.29 7.18
N GLY A 174 -10.02 14.05 7.34
CA GLY A 174 -9.42 14.19 8.67
C GLY A 174 -8.20 15.10 8.78
N GLY A 175 -8.29 16.32 8.26
CA GLY A 175 -7.17 17.27 8.28
C GLY A 175 -7.58 18.73 8.43
N ASN A 176 -8.54 19.04 9.31
CA ASN A 176 -8.67 20.40 9.83
C ASN A 176 -8.58 20.39 11.36
N GLY A 177 -7.36 20.16 11.85
CA GLY A 177 -6.94 20.52 13.20
C GLY A 177 -6.21 21.87 13.17
N ASP A 178 -6.79 22.87 12.52
CA ASP A 178 -6.45 24.28 12.75
C ASP A 178 -6.92 24.65 14.16
N VAL A 179 -6.09 24.38 15.17
CA VAL A 179 -6.19 25.11 16.44
C VAL A 179 -5.42 26.40 16.27
N VAL A 180 -6.16 27.39 15.75
CA VAL A 180 -5.77 28.76 15.55
C VAL A 180 -4.99 29.29 16.76
N GLY A 181 -3.77 29.77 16.50
CA GLY A 181 -3.16 30.74 17.38
C GLY A 181 -3.92 32.06 17.23
N ARG A 182 -4.46 32.60 18.32
CA ARG A 182 -4.66 34.05 18.48
C ARG A 182 -4.35 34.48 19.90
N ASP A 183 -3.17 35.09 20.01
CA ASP A 183 -2.92 36.22 20.88
C ASP A 183 -4.09 37.21 20.81
N SER A 184 -4.62 37.62 21.96
CA SER A 184 -5.49 38.78 22.09
C SER A 184 -5.37 39.32 23.51
N THR A 185 -4.36 40.17 23.67
CA THR A 185 -4.36 41.28 24.62
C THR A 185 -5.59 42.16 24.40
N THR A 186 -6.34 42.49 25.46
CA THR A 186 -6.91 43.84 25.73
C THR A 186 -7.55 43.92 27.14
N PRO A 187 -7.81 45.12 27.71
CA PRO A 187 -7.52 45.48 29.10
C PRO A 187 -8.80 45.72 29.92
N GLY A 188 -8.62 46.11 31.19
CA GLY A 188 -9.68 46.12 32.20
C GLY A 188 -10.76 47.22 32.14
N VAL A 189 -11.75 47.07 33.02
CA VAL A 189 -12.61 48.08 33.67
C VAL A 189 -13.44 47.31 34.72
N GLU A 190 -13.23 47.52 36.02
CA GLU A 190 -13.90 48.49 36.91
C GLU A 190 -14.98 47.80 37.77
N LYS A 191 -14.80 47.91 39.10
CA LYS A 191 -15.75 47.44 40.12
C LYS A 191 -16.73 48.57 40.47
N PRO A 192 -17.99 48.27 40.77
CA PRO A 192 -18.85 49.19 41.51
C PRO A 192 -18.50 49.24 43.01
#